data_AF-A0A9E5BQ92-F1
#
_entry.id   AF-A0A9E5BQ92-F1
#
_cell.length_a   1.000
_cell.length_b   1.000
_cell.length_c   1.000
_cell.angle_alpha   90.00
_cell.angle_beta   90.00
_cell.angle_gamma   90.00
#
_symmetry.space_group_name_H-M   'P 1'
#
loop_
_entity.id
_entity.type
_entity.pdbx_description
1 polymer ?
#
loop_
_entity_poly.entity_id
_entity_poly.type
_entity_poly.pdbx_seq_one_letter_code
_entity_poly.pdbx_strand_id
1 'polypeptide(L)'
;MSNITEYADMGQRDRWLIFMLGALIGAGLLWTIQSKSEPARTEKRRVRESLNLPGMMYDFAVTKKGFYGHFVLHESIETLSDGSKVRTIVTGGRRHYNAEGNELPQEYLLITETYAAGTPLAEEGPVTNYAFSFADCLTIKLRKGYSATDVIDEFGDVATPVADRHDLVTLKLTNWIKSHQAKDWSKLNSLIKELSKKPAVQSVELTKIDWQSEAELIKQNSTK
;
A
#
# COMPACT_ATOMS: atom_id res chain seq x y z
N MET A 1 -64.43 11.22 -40.17
CA MET A 1 -64.02 10.38 -39.02
C MET A 1 -62.71 10.94 -38.49
N SER A 2 -62.77 11.83 -37.51
CA SER A 2 -61.59 12.42 -36.86
C SER A 2 -61.65 12.09 -35.37
N ASN A 3 -61.03 10.99 -34.97
CA ASN A 3 -60.69 10.75 -33.56
C ASN A 3 -59.39 11.52 -33.29
N ILE A 4 -59.51 12.81 -33.01
CA ILE A 4 -58.42 13.56 -32.37
C ILE A 4 -58.66 13.39 -30.88
N THR A 5 -57.84 12.55 -30.26
CA THR A 5 -57.81 12.28 -28.83
C THR A 5 -57.61 13.61 -28.10
N GLU A 6 -58.62 14.00 -27.34
CA GLU A 6 -58.65 15.20 -26.51
C GLU A 6 -57.62 15.04 -25.39
N TYR A 7 -56.44 15.64 -25.53
CA TYR A 7 -55.56 15.86 -24.38
C TYR A 7 -56.18 17.00 -23.58
N ALA A 8 -57.00 16.64 -22.60
CA ALA A 8 -57.58 17.58 -21.63
C ALA A 8 -56.48 18.49 -21.07
N ASP A 9 -56.73 19.80 -21.12
CA ASP A 9 -55.83 20.83 -20.61
C ASP A 9 -55.69 20.67 -19.08
N MET A 10 -54.63 19.98 -18.65
CA MET A 10 -54.37 19.72 -17.23
C MET A 10 -54.21 21.04 -16.48
N GLY A 11 -55.06 21.28 -15.49
CA GLY A 11 -55.03 22.48 -14.65
C GLY A 11 -53.73 22.62 -13.86
N GLN A 12 -53.38 23.86 -13.49
CA GLN A 12 -52.14 24.19 -12.77
C GLN A 12 -51.94 23.36 -11.49
N ARG A 13 -53.03 23.00 -10.80
CA ARG A 13 -53.03 22.14 -9.61
C ARG A 13 -52.61 20.71 -9.91
N ASP A 14 -53.07 20.13 -11.01
CA ASP A 14 -52.74 18.75 -11.41
C ASP A 14 -51.29 18.64 -11.87
N ARG A 15 -50.78 19.67 -12.57
CA ARG A 15 -49.35 19.80 -12.93
C ARG A 15 -48.47 19.85 -11.68
N TRP A 16 -48.88 20.60 -10.67
CA TRP A 16 -48.18 20.68 -9.37
C TRP A 16 -48.20 19.35 -8.61
N LEU A 17 -49.34 18.63 -8.62
CA LEU A 17 -49.45 17.32 -7.97
C LEU A 17 -48.55 16.28 -8.65
N ILE A 18 -48.50 16.24 -9.98
CA ILE A 18 -47.61 15.33 -10.72
C ILE A 18 -46.14 15.68 -10.49
N PHE A 19 -45.80 16.97 -10.45
CA PHE A 19 -44.44 17.41 -10.13
C PHE A 19 -44.02 16.97 -8.71
N MET A 20 -44.88 17.18 -7.71
CA MET A 20 -44.60 16.76 -6.32
C MET A 20 -44.49 15.24 -6.20
N LEU A 21 -45.36 14.49 -6.88
CA LEU A 21 -45.30 13.03 -6.91
C LEU A 21 -43.99 12.56 -7.54
N GLY A 22 -43.58 13.16 -8.67
CA GLY A 22 -42.30 12.89 -9.33
C GLY A 22 -41.10 13.23 -8.44
N ALA A 23 -41.13 14.36 -7.74
CA ALA A 23 -40.07 14.77 -6.82
C ALA A 23 -39.94 13.82 -5.61
N LEU A 24 -41.07 13.37 -5.03
CA LEU A 24 -41.07 12.41 -3.93
C LEU A 24 -40.56 11.03 -4.36
N ILE A 25 -40.95 10.56 -5.55
CA ILE A 25 -40.42 9.33 -6.13
C ILE A 25 -38.91 9.46 -6.38
N GLY A 26 -38.47 10.59 -6.95
CA GLY A 26 -37.05 10.87 -7.17
C GLY A 26 -36.24 10.90 -5.88
N ALA A 27 -36.73 11.57 -4.84
CA ALA A 27 -36.09 11.60 -3.53
C ALA A 27 -36.02 10.21 -2.88
N GLY A 28 -37.08 9.40 -2.97
CA GLY A 28 -37.10 8.02 -2.47
C GLY A 28 -36.11 7.12 -3.21
N LEU A 29 -35.99 7.26 -4.53
CA LEU A 29 -35.01 6.54 -5.35
C LEU A 29 -33.57 6.93 -4.99
N LEU A 30 -33.29 8.22 -4.85
CA LEU A 30 -31.96 8.69 -4.43
C LEU A 30 -31.61 8.21 -3.02
N TRP A 31 -32.56 8.23 -2.08
CA TRP A 31 -32.34 7.79 -0.71
C TRP A 31 -32.10 6.28 -0.62
N THR A 32 -32.83 5.47 -1.40
CA THR A 32 -32.61 4.01 -1.48
C THR A 32 -31.29 3.64 -2.16
N ILE A 33 -30.86 4.39 -3.19
CA ILE A 33 -29.54 4.23 -3.80
C ILE A 33 -28.44 4.64 -2.83
N GLN A 34 -28.60 5.76 -2.13
CA GLN A 34 -27.61 6.27 -1.18
C GLN A 34 -27.43 5.30 0.00
N SER A 35 -28.52 4.88 0.65
CA SER A 35 -28.49 3.93 1.77
C SER A 35 -27.88 2.56 1.42
N LYS A 36 -28.01 2.09 0.16
CA LYS A 36 -27.37 0.86 -0.31
C LYS A 36 -25.91 1.06 -0.75
N SER A 37 -25.56 2.23 -1.27
CA SER A 37 -24.24 2.50 -1.85
C SER A 37 -23.21 3.02 -0.83
N GLU A 38 -23.64 3.72 0.21
CA GLU A 38 -22.78 4.16 1.32
C GLU A 38 -22.06 3.00 2.02
N PRO A 39 -22.72 1.92 2.47
CA PRO A 39 -22.03 0.82 3.15
C PRO A 39 -20.96 0.19 2.25
N ALA A 40 -21.28 -0.08 0.97
CA ALA A 40 -20.31 -0.61 0.01
C ALA A 40 -19.13 0.34 -0.25
N ARG A 41 -19.37 1.65 -0.29
CA ARG A 41 -18.30 2.67 -0.41
C ARG A 41 -17.43 2.73 0.84
N THR A 42 -18.03 2.66 2.02
CA THR A 42 -17.29 2.66 3.30
C THR A 42 -16.47 1.38 3.47
N GLU A 43 -16.98 0.24 3.04
CA GLU A 43 -16.27 -1.04 3.08
C GLU A 43 -15.09 -1.04 2.11
N LYS A 44 -15.28 -0.61 0.86
CA LYS A 44 -14.19 -0.44 -0.12
C LYS A 44 -13.14 0.56 0.37
N ARG A 45 -13.54 1.63 1.06
CA ARG A 45 -12.64 2.59 1.69
C ARG A 45 -11.84 1.95 2.83
N ARG A 46 -12.49 1.20 3.72
CA ARG A 46 -11.85 0.49 4.84
C ARG A 46 -10.84 -0.54 4.35
N VAL A 47 -11.20 -1.32 3.32
CA VAL A 47 -10.29 -2.30 2.71
C VAL A 47 -9.08 -1.58 2.16
N ARG A 48 -9.26 -0.50 1.39
CA ARG A 48 -8.15 0.29 0.85
C ARG A 48 -7.25 0.89 1.94
N GLU A 49 -7.83 1.36 3.04
CA GLU A 49 -7.09 1.90 4.19
C GLU A 49 -6.34 0.82 4.98
N SER A 50 -6.70 -0.46 4.84
CA SER A 50 -6.02 -1.59 5.47
C SER A 50 -4.85 -2.18 4.67
N LEU A 51 -4.68 -1.77 3.41
CA LEU A 51 -3.59 -2.27 2.56
C LEU A 51 -2.30 -1.53 2.89
N ASN A 52 -1.19 -2.27 3.02
CA ASN A 52 0.13 -1.67 3.17
C ASN A 52 0.70 -1.26 1.81
N LEU A 53 0.37 -2.00 0.74
CA LEU A 53 0.90 -1.71 -0.58
C LEU A 53 0.04 -0.69 -1.34
N PRO A 54 0.64 0.35 -1.96
CA PRO A 54 -0.09 1.23 -2.86
C PRO A 54 -0.66 0.49 -4.06
N GLY A 55 -1.89 0.82 -4.48
CA GLY A 55 -2.57 0.16 -5.60
C GLY A 55 -1.79 0.17 -6.92
N MET A 56 -0.97 1.20 -7.18
CA MET A 56 -0.11 1.23 -8.36
C MET A 56 0.98 0.13 -8.31
N MET A 57 1.60 -0.10 -7.15
CA MET A 57 2.62 -1.14 -6.99
C MET A 57 2.02 -2.54 -7.15
N TYR A 58 0.79 -2.69 -6.67
CA TYR A 58 -0.01 -3.88 -6.90
C TYR A 58 -0.21 -4.15 -8.41
N ASP A 59 -0.58 -3.14 -9.20
CA ASP A 59 -0.78 -3.29 -10.64
C ASP A 59 0.51 -3.75 -11.36
N PHE A 60 1.67 -3.19 -11.00
CA PHE A 60 2.97 -3.63 -11.53
C PHE A 60 3.26 -5.10 -11.18
N ALA A 61 3.01 -5.51 -9.94
CA ALA A 61 3.24 -6.87 -9.48
C ALA A 61 2.36 -7.90 -10.20
N VAL A 62 1.07 -7.60 -10.37
CA VAL A 62 0.11 -8.48 -11.04
C VAL A 62 0.37 -8.54 -12.55
N THR A 63 0.71 -7.42 -13.17
CA THR A 63 1.00 -7.36 -14.61
C THR A 63 2.41 -7.79 -14.97
N LYS A 64 3.26 -8.07 -13.96
CA LYS A 64 4.67 -8.48 -14.14
C LYS A 64 5.48 -7.50 -14.98
N LYS A 65 5.17 -6.21 -14.88
CA LYS A 65 5.87 -5.12 -15.57
C LYS A 65 6.82 -4.44 -14.63
N GLY A 66 8.04 -4.14 -15.07
CA GLY A 66 9.02 -3.39 -14.28
C GLY A 66 8.45 -2.06 -13.76
N PHE A 67 8.87 -1.68 -12.55
CA PHE A 67 8.49 -0.44 -11.91
C PHE A 67 9.31 0.72 -12.48
N TYR A 68 8.63 1.68 -13.09
CA TYR A 68 9.22 2.92 -13.57
C TYR A 68 8.39 4.09 -13.05
N GLY A 69 8.97 4.93 -12.20
CA GLY A 69 8.25 6.02 -11.56
C GLY A 69 9.16 7.15 -11.11
N HIS A 70 8.59 8.35 -10.99
CA HIS A 70 9.32 9.58 -10.65
C HIS A 70 9.73 9.72 -9.16
N PHE A 71 9.54 8.67 -8.34
CA PHE A 71 9.76 8.70 -6.88
C PHE A 71 10.82 7.71 -6.39
N VAL A 72 11.70 7.27 -7.30
CA VAL A 72 12.84 6.42 -6.95
C VAL A 72 13.89 7.22 -6.18
N LEU A 73 14.10 6.83 -4.93
CA LEU A 73 15.14 7.40 -4.06
C LEU A 73 16.47 6.68 -4.22
N HIS A 74 16.43 5.39 -4.56
CA HIS A 74 17.61 4.59 -4.82
C HIS A 74 17.28 3.40 -5.73
N GLU A 75 18.22 3.06 -6.58
CA GLU A 75 18.16 1.90 -7.46
C GLU A 75 19.51 1.20 -7.45
N SER A 76 19.48 -0.12 -7.33
CA SER A 76 20.64 -0.98 -7.51
C SER A 76 20.26 -2.21 -8.32
N ILE A 77 21.21 -2.71 -9.10
CA ILE A 77 21.03 -3.89 -9.95
C ILE A 77 22.17 -4.85 -9.63
N GLU A 78 21.81 -6.07 -9.25
CA GLU A 78 22.73 -7.17 -9.04
C GLU A 78 22.51 -8.22 -10.13
N THR A 79 23.60 -8.72 -10.71
CA THR A 79 23.54 -9.87 -11.63
C THR A 79 23.96 -11.11 -10.88
N LEU A 80 23.06 -12.09 -10.77
CA LEU A 80 23.32 -13.35 -10.09
C LEU A 80 24.18 -14.28 -10.97
N SER A 81 24.74 -15.32 -10.35
CA SER A 81 25.63 -16.28 -11.02
C SER A 81 24.99 -17.05 -12.17
N ASP A 82 23.66 -17.15 -12.19
CA ASP A 82 22.87 -17.78 -13.26
C ASP A 82 22.55 -16.80 -14.42
N GLY A 83 23.03 -15.56 -14.35
CA GLY A 83 22.79 -14.50 -15.33
C GLY A 83 21.45 -13.77 -15.15
N SER A 84 20.63 -14.16 -14.16
CA SER A 84 19.43 -13.40 -13.78
C SER A 84 19.82 -12.05 -13.15
N LYS A 85 18.90 -11.10 -13.18
CA LYS A 85 19.12 -9.77 -12.61
C LYS A 85 18.12 -9.49 -11.50
N VAL A 86 18.60 -8.98 -10.38
CA VAL A 86 17.78 -8.50 -9.28
C VAL A 86 17.92 -6.99 -9.23
N ARG A 87 16.82 -6.29 -9.48
CA ARG A 87 16.74 -4.84 -9.36
C ARG A 87 16.08 -4.51 -8.02
N THR A 88 16.77 -3.75 -7.19
CA THR A 88 16.27 -3.27 -5.91
C THR A 88 16.04 -1.77 -5.99
N ILE A 89 14.81 -1.35 -5.67
CA ILE A 89 14.37 0.03 -5.80
C ILE A 89 13.82 0.47 -4.45
N VAL A 90 14.35 1.56 -3.92
CA VAL A 90 13.72 2.26 -2.79
C VAL A 90 12.92 3.42 -3.32
N THR A 91 11.66 3.49 -2.95
CA THR A 91 10.73 4.54 -3.34
C THR A 91 10.19 5.28 -2.11
N GLY A 92 10.08 6.60 -2.24
CA GLY A 92 9.45 7.46 -1.25
C GLY A 92 7.96 7.56 -1.54
N GLY A 93 7.13 7.08 -0.62
CA GLY A 93 5.76 6.70 -0.96
C GLY A 93 4.63 7.64 -0.58
N ARG A 94 4.74 8.96 -0.83
CA ARG A 94 3.69 9.99 -0.63
C ARG A 94 3.23 10.22 0.83
N ARG A 95 2.72 11.43 1.03
CA ARG A 95 1.99 11.83 2.24
C ARG A 95 0.69 11.03 2.30
N HIS A 96 0.64 10.06 3.20
CA HIS A 96 -0.62 9.45 3.57
C HIS A 96 -1.38 10.44 4.47
N TYR A 97 -2.70 10.39 4.47
CA TYR A 97 -3.50 11.18 5.41
C TYR A 97 -4.53 10.28 6.06
N ASN A 98 -4.78 10.48 7.35
CA ASN A 98 -5.84 9.77 8.07
C ASN A 98 -7.23 10.31 7.66
N ALA A 99 -8.30 9.73 8.21
CA ALA A 99 -9.67 10.14 7.88
C ALA A 99 -9.98 11.60 8.24
N GLU A 100 -9.26 12.15 9.23
CA GLU A 100 -9.34 13.53 9.70
C GLU A 100 -8.47 14.51 8.90
N GLY A 101 -7.71 14.02 7.90
CA GLY A 101 -6.84 14.83 7.05
C GLY A 101 -5.45 15.14 7.65
N ASN A 102 -5.05 14.46 8.72
CA ASN A 102 -3.71 14.55 9.28
C ASN A 102 -2.73 13.69 8.49
N GLU A 103 -1.55 14.22 8.19
CA GLU A 103 -0.49 13.48 7.49
C GLU A 103 -0.03 12.28 8.33
N LEU A 104 -0.16 11.08 7.76
CA LEU A 104 0.39 9.84 8.30
C LEU A 104 1.88 9.75 7.97
N PRO A 105 2.70 9.06 8.80
CA PRO A 105 4.12 8.90 8.57
C PRO A 105 4.40 8.42 7.14
N GLN A 106 5.36 9.06 6.48
CA GLN A 106 5.80 8.63 5.16
C GLN A 106 6.44 7.25 5.28
N GLU A 107 5.85 6.26 4.61
CA GLU A 107 6.42 4.92 4.53
C GLU A 107 7.31 4.83 3.31
N TYR A 108 8.51 4.33 3.53
CA TYR A 108 9.46 4.04 2.46
C TYR A 108 9.30 2.58 2.07
N LEU A 109 9.20 2.31 0.77
CA LEU A 109 9.05 0.96 0.25
C LEU A 109 10.32 0.53 -0.45
N LEU A 110 10.73 -0.71 -0.20
CA LEU A 110 11.73 -1.41 -0.97
C LEU A 110 11.03 -2.43 -1.87
N ILE A 111 11.29 -2.31 -3.17
CA ILE A 111 10.78 -3.18 -4.22
C ILE A 111 11.95 -3.99 -4.73
N THR A 112 11.79 -5.30 -4.80
CA THR A 112 12.76 -6.19 -5.42
C THR A 112 12.11 -6.87 -6.62
N GLU A 113 12.69 -6.63 -7.79
CA GLU A 113 12.26 -7.17 -9.08
C GLU A 113 13.30 -8.18 -9.55
N THR A 114 12.87 -9.40 -9.84
CA THR A 114 13.74 -10.42 -10.44
C THR A 114 13.44 -10.57 -11.92
N TYR A 115 14.47 -10.59 -12.74
CA TYR A 115 14.40 -10.74 -14.19
C TYR A 115 15.12 -12.02 -14.61
N ALA A 116 14.54 -12.75 -15.56
CA ALA A 116 15.20 -13.92 -16.14
C ALA A 116 16.51 -13.55 -16.86
N ALA A 117 17.44 -14.49 -16.94
CA ALA A 117 18.70 -14.28 -17.63
C ALA A 117 18.49 -13.81 -19.08
N GLY A 118 19.27 -12.82 -19.51
CA GLY A 118 19.16 -12.23 -20.85
C GLY A 118 17.99 -11.25 -21.03
N THR A 119 17.12 -11.05 -20.03
CA THR A 119 16.03 -10.07 -20.12
C THR A 119 16.56 -8.64 -19.99
N PRO A 120 16.21 -7.72 -20.91
CA PRO A 120 16.55 -6.31 -20.76
C PRO A 120 15.76 -5.69 -19.59
N LEU A 121 16.42 -4.80 -18.85
CA LEU A 121 15.78 -3.97 -17.82
C LEU A 121 15.04 -2.82 -18.52
N ALA A 122 13.84 -3.11 -19.02
CA ALA A 122 12.97 -2.15 -19.68
C ALA A 122 11.58 -2.16 -19.03
N GLU A 123 10.81 -1.09 -19.26
CA GLU A 123 9.43 -0.91 -18.75
C GLU A 123 8.49 -2.05 -19.16
N GLU A 124 8.71 -2.61 -20.35
CA GLU A 124 7.96 -3.78 -20.85
C GLU A 124 8.63 -5.12 -20.50
N GLY A 125 9.79 -5.11 -19.84
CA GLY A 125 10.53 -6.33 -19.49
C GLY A 125 9.75 -7.17 -18.48
N PRO A 126 9.50 -8.48 -18.76
CA PRO A 126 8.71 -9.31 -17.86
C PRO A 126 9.49 -9.60 -16.58
N VAL A 127 9.00 -9.06 -15.47
CA VAL A 127 9.50 -9.36 -14.14
C VAL A 127 9.00 -10.75 -13.75
N THR A 128 9.91 -11.65 -13.40
CA THR A 128 9.56 -13.02 -13.02
C THR A 128 9.04 -13.08 -11.60
N ASN A 129 9.55 -12.23 -10.71
CA ASN A 129 9.18 -12.21 -9.30
C ASN A 129 9.23 -10.79 -8.70
N TYR A 130 8.27 -10.52 -7.82
CA TYR A 130 8.15 -9.28 -7.04
C TYR A 130 8.20 -9.59 -5.55
N ALA A 131 9.01 -8.82 -4.83
CA ALA A 131 8.93 -8.74 -3.38
C ALA A 131 8.83 -7.28 -2.93
N PHE A 132 8.04 -7.06 -1.88
CA PHE A 132 7.86 -5.75 -1.26
C PHE A 132 8.22 -5.83 0.21
N SER A 133 8.85 -4.78 0.71
CA SER A 133 9.16 -4.62 2.12
C SER A 133 9.13 -3.14 2.49
N PHE A 134 8.92 -2.84 3.76
CA PHE A 134 9.15 -1.51 4.28
C PHE A 134 10.66 -1.24 4.34
N ALA A 135 11.14 -0.23 3.63
CA ALA A 135 12.54 0.17 3.63
C ALA A 135 12.97 0.81 4.97
N ASP A 136 12.01 1.28 5.75
CA ASP A 136 12.21 2.01 7.01
C ASP A 136 11.86 1.19 8.25
N CYS A 137 11.46 -0.08 8.10
CA CYS A 137 11.04 -0.94 9.18
C CYS A 137 11.75 -2.29 9.10
N LEU A 138 12.37 -2.67 10.22
CA LEU A 138 13.07 -3.94 10.35
C LEU A 138 12.31 -4.85 11.32
N THR A 139 12.16 -6.11 10.94
CA THR A 139 11.74 -7.18 11.84
C THR A 139 12.98 -7.88 12.38
N ILE A 140 13.12 -7.90 13.70
CA ILE A 140 14.29 -8.43 14.40
C ILE A 140 13.84 -9.56 15.31
N LYS A 141 14.47 -10.72 15.15
CA LYS A 141 14.33 -11.84 16.07
C LYS A 141 15.40 -11.74 17.16
N LEU A 142 14.96 -11.75 18.41
CA LEU A 142 15.83 -11.67 19.57
C LEU A 142 16.39 -13.05 19.96
N ARG A 143 17.60 -13.05 20.51
CA ARG A 143 18.11 -14.19 21.27
C ARG A 143 17.42 -14.26 22.63
N LYS A 144 17.41 -15.45 23.23
CA LYS A 144 16.82 -15.66 24.57
C LYS A 144 17.49 -14.75 25.61
N GLY A 145 16.67 -14.16 26.48
CA GLY A 145 17.12 -13.30 27.58
C GLY A 145 17.29 -11.82 27.23
N TYR A 146 17.03 -11.43 25.98
CA TYR A 146 17.02 -10.04 25.54
C TYR A 146 15.60 -9.51 25.34
N SER A 147 15.49 -8.21 25.27
CA SER A 147 14.26 -7.43 25.16
C SER A 147 14.40 -6.34 24.07
N ALA A 148 13.30 -5.67 23.75
CA ALA A 148 13.29 -4.63 22.72
C ALA A 148 14.25 -3.47 23.02
N THR A 149 14.42 -3.12 24.30
CA THR A 149 15.33 -2.04 24.73
C THR A 149 16.81 -2.38 24.53
N ASP A 150 17.15 -3.67 24.34
CA ASP A 150 18.52 -4.11 24.05
C ASP A 150 18.90 -3.93 22.57
N VAL A 151 17.92 -3.56 21.73
CA VAL A 151 18.11 -3.31 20.31
C VAL A 151 17.88 -1.83 20.03
N ILE A 152 18.98 -1.10 20.01
CA ILE A 152 19.05 0.32 19.66
C ILE A 152 20.06 0.45 18.53
N ASP A 153 19.79 1.17 17.44
CA ASP A 153 20.79 1.40 16.41
C ASP A 153 21.81 2.50 16.80
N GLU A 154 22.79 2.79 15.94
CA GLU A 154 23.78 3.85 16.21
C GLU A 154 23.20 5.27 16.11
N PHE A 155 21.97 5.42 15.60
CA PHE A 155 21.25 6.67 15.43
C PHE A 155 20.24 6.93 16.56
N GLY A 156 20.12 5.99 17.50
CA GLY A 156 19.20 6.07 18.64
C GLY A 156 17.78 5.62 18.35
N ASP A 157 17.52 4.95 17.22
CA ASP A 157 16.26 4.26 16.99
C ASP A 157 16.18 3.02 17.90
N VAL A 158 15.09 2.88 18.65
CA VAL A 158 14.88 1.80 19.63
C VAL A 158 13.80 0.86 19.12
N ALA A 159 14.03 -0.45 19.26
CA ALA A 159 13.04 -1.44 18.85
C ALA A 159 11.82 -1.46 19.78
N THR A 160 10.68 -1.84 19.22
CA THR A 160 9.40 -2.01 19.91
C THR A 160 8.96 -3.47 19.86
N PRO A 161 8.37 -4.02 20.95
CA PRO A 161 7.90 -5.40 20.95
C PRO A 161 6.75 -5.61 19.96
N VAL A 162 6.73 -6.76 19.29
CA VAL A 162 5.58 -7.19 18.50
C VAL A 162 4.54 -7.81 19.44
N ALA A 163 3.28 -7.40 19.29
CA ALA A 163 2.18 -7.98 20.06
C ALA A 163 2.17 -9.51 19.92
N ASP A 164 1.96 -10.19 21.04
CA ASP A 164 1.85 -11.65 21.14
C ASP A 164 3.10 -12.45 20.71
N ARG A 165 4.25 -11.80 20.42
CA ARG A 165 5.52 -12.45 20.07
C ARG A 165 6.71 -11.83 20.79
N HIS A 166 7.03 -12.38 21.96
CA HIS A 166 8.10 -11.88 22.84
C HIS A 166 9.52 -11.98 22.26
N ASP A 167 9.74 -12.87 21.28
CA ASP A 167 11.03 -13.03 20.60
C ASP A 167 11.17 -12.15 19.36
N LEU A 168 10.15 -11.36 19.01
CA LEU A 168 10.14 -10.50 17.83
C LEU A 168 9.92 -9.05 18.20
N VAL A 169 10.73 -8.19 17.61
CA VAL A 169 10.67 -6.75 17.77
C VAL A 169 10.72 -6.08 16.41
N THR A 170 10.11 -4.91 16.31
CA THR A 170 10.17 -4.04 15.14
C THR A 170 11.06 -2.86 15.44
N LEU A 171 11.91 -2.47 14.49
CA LEU A 171 12.76 -1.29 14.60
C LEU A 171 12.43 -0.36 13.44
N LYS A 172 11.87 0.82 13.76
CA LYS A 172 11.57 1.87 12.78
C LYS A 172 12.77 2.82 12.67
N LEU A 173 13.31 2.97 11.47
CA LEU A 173 14.55 3.70 11.15
C LEU A 173 14.34 5.24 11.10
N THR A 174 13.69 5.82 12.10
CA THR A 174 13.26 7.21 12.09
C THR A 174 14.44 8.18 12.13
N ASN A 175 15.39 7.95 13.03
CA ASN A 175 16.57 8.78 13.22
C ASN A 175 17.62 8.51 12.15
N TRP A 176 17.75 7.26 11.69
CA TRP A 176 18.61 6.92 10.55
C TRP A 176 18.20 7.67 9.27
N ILE A 177 16.91 7.71 8.96
CA ILE A 177 16.40 8.44 7.78
C ILE A 177 16.67 9.94 7.90
N LYS A 178 16.45 10.52 9.09
CA LYS A 178 16.74 11.93 9.37
C LYS A 178 18.22 12.26 9.20
N SER A 179 19.12 11.41 9.71
CA SER A 179 20.57 11.63 9.63
C SER A 179 21.10 11.58 8.20
N HIS A 180 20.47 10.80 7.32
CA HIS A 180 20.83 10.66 5.90
C HIS A 180 19.99 11.53 4.96
N GLN A 181 19.18 12.46 5.50
CA GLN A 181 18.23 13.29 4.75
C GLN A 181 17.32 12.49 3.79
N ALA A 182 17.03 11.23 4.09
CA ALA A 182 16.31 10.30 3.22
C ALA A 182 16.91 10.12 1.79
N LYS A 183 18.21 10.38 1.60
CA LYS A 183 18.85 10.39 0.27
C LYS A 183 19.85 9.26 0.02
N ASP A 184 20.45 8.69 1.06
CA ASP A 184 21.53 7.70 0.90
C ASP A 184 21.10 6.29 1.34
N TRP A 185 20.17 5.71 0.60
CA TRP A 185 19.64 4.37 0.86
C TRP A 185 20.62 3.24 0.54
N SER A 186 21.76 3.55 -0.11
CA SER A 186 22.81 2.57 -0.41
C SER A 186 23.39 1.92 0.87
N LYS A 187 23.32 2.63 2.00
CA LYS A 187 23.81 2.19 3.31
C LYS A 187 22.84 1.29 4.07
N LEU A 188 21.60 1.12 3.60
CA LEU A 188 20.59 0.32 4.29
C LEU A 188 21.09 -1.11 4.56
N ASN A 189 21.72 -1.74 3.56
CA ASN A 189 22.28 -3.08 3.71
C ASN A 189 23.43 -3.14 4.72
N SER A 190 24.23 -2.08 4.81
CA SER A 190 25.30 -1.97 5.81
C SER A 190 24.73 -1.85 7.22
N LEU A 191 23.69 -1.02 7.41
CA LEU A 191 22.98 -0.89 8.67
C LEU A 191 22.40 -2.24 9.14
N ILE A 192 21.72 -2.96 8.24
CA ILE A 192 21.18 -4.29 8.52
C ILE A 192 22.29 -5.26 8.92
N LYS A 193 23.44 -5.22 8.23
CA LYS A 193 24.61 -6.04 8.57
C LYS A 193 25.16 -5.71 9.95
N GLU A 194 25.25 -4.44 10.33
CA GLU A 194 25.72 -4.05 11.66
C GLU A 194 24.73 -4.45 12.77
N LEU A 195 23.42 -4.30 12.53
CA LEU A 195 22.39 -4.77 13.46
C LEU A 195 22.46 -6.29 13.67
N SER A 196 22.72 -7.06 12.60
CA SER A 196 22.81 -8.53 12.70
C SER A 196 23.97 -9.02 13.58
N LYS A 197 25.00 -8.20 13.79
CA LYS A 197 26.15 -8.53 14.66
C LYS A 197 25.87 -8.28 16.15
N LYS A 198 24.77 -7.62 16.52
CA LYS A 198 24.49 -7.28 17.91
C LYS A 198 24.22 -8.54 18.75
N PRO A 199 24.68 -8.60 20.02
CA PRO A 199 24.49 -9.78 20.88
C PRO A 199 23.02 -10.18 21.06
N ALA A 200 22.12 -9.19 21.10
CA ALA A 200 20.68 -9.39 21.25
C ALA A 200 20.01 -9.98 20.01
N VAL A 201 20.63 -9.90 18.83
CA VAL A 201 20.00 -10.20 17.54
C VAL A 201 20.31 -11.63 17.10
N GLN A 202 19.27 -12.39 16.82
CA GLN A 202 19.34 -13.70 16.16
C GLN A 202 19.27 -13.55 14.65
N SER A 203 18.32 -12.75 14.15
CA SER A 203 18.17 -12.42 12.73
C SER A 203 17.53 -11.06 12.57
N VAL A 204 17.81 -10.38 11.47
CA VAL A 204 17.22 -9.10 11.10
C VAL A 204 16.90 -9.13 9.61
N GLU A 205 15.69 -8.72 9.27
CA GLU A 205 15.25 -8.54 7.90
C GLU A 205 14.36 -7.31 7.81
N LEU A 206 14.20 -6.76 6.60
CA LEU A 206 13.18 -5.75 6.36
C LEU A 206 11.80 -6.38 6.57
N THR A 207 10.89 -5.61 7.16
CA THR A 207 9.52 -6.08 7.36
C THR A 207 8.86 -6.28 6.00
N LYS A 208 8.63 -7.55 5.64
CA LYS A 208 8.02 -7.95 4.38
C LYS A 208 6.56 -7.54 4.32
N ILE A 209 6.13 -7.10 3.14
CA ILE A 209 4.72 -6.85 2.82
C ILE A 209 4.24 -8.05 2.03
N ASP A 210 3.26 -8.76 2.59
CA ASP A 210 2.60 -9.87 1.91
C ASP A 210 1.56 -9.33 0.91
N TRP A 211 2.06 -8.87 -0.22
CA TRP A 211 1.24 -8.28 -1.26
C TRP A 211 0.28 -9.29 -1.90
N GLN A 212 0.56 -10.59 -1.81
CA GLN A 212 -0.30 -11.63 -2.36
C GLN A 212 -1.55 -11.82 -1.52
N SER A 213 -1.45 -11.81 -0.19
CA SER A 213 -2.66 -11.82 0.65
C SER A 213 -3.45 -10.52 0.51
N GLU A 214 -2.78 -9.38 0.38
CA GLU A 214 -3.43 -8.11 0.04
C GLU A 214 -4.16 -8.16 -1.33
N ALA A 215 -3.56 -8.83 -2.33
CA ALA A 215 -4.19 -9.08 -3.62
C ALA A 215 -5.50 -9.86 -3.49
N GLU A 216 -5.48 -10.91 -2.68
CA GLU A 216 -6.67 -11.74 -2.42
C GLU A 216 -7.76 -10.94 -1.72
N LEU A 217 -7.40 -10.11 -0.74
CA LEU A 217 -8.32 -9.20 -0.07
C LEU A 217 -8.97 -8.22 -1.07
N ILE A 218 -8.20 -7.63 -1.98
CA ILE A 218 -8.74 -6.75 -3.02
C ILE A 218 -9.72 -7.51 -3.92
N LYS A 219 -9.35 -8.72 -4.38
CA LYS A 219 -10.23 -9.54 -5.25
C LYS A 219 -11.55 -9.91 -4.57
N GLN A 220 -11.49 -10.29 -3.30
CA GLN A 220 -12.68 -10.62 -2.49
C GLN A 220 -13.62 -9.41 -2.34
N ASN A 221 -13.07 -8.20 -2.28
CA ASN A 221 -13.83 -6.96 -2.04
C ASN A 221 -14.13 -6.14 -3.31
N SER A 222 -13.52 -6.46 -4.46
CA SER A 222 -13.81 -5.82 -5.75
C SER A 222 -14.96 -6.51 -6.50
N THR A 223 -15.18 -7.80 -6.24
CA THR A 223 -16.23 -8.60 -6.87
C THR A 223 -17.54 -8.50 -6.07
N LYS A 224 -18.17 -7.31 -6.10
CA LYS A 224 -19.57 -7.03 -5.72
C LYS A 224 -19.97 -5.64 -6.21
#